data_AF-U4V502-F1
#
_entry.id   AF-U4V502-F1
#
_cell.length_a   1.000
_cell.length_b   1.000
_cell.length_c   1.000
_cell.angle_alpha   90.00
_cell.angle_beta   90.00
_cell.angle_gamma   90.00
#
_symmetry.space_group_name_H-M   'P 1'
#
loop_
_entity.id
_entity.type
_entity.pdbx_description
1 polymer ?
#
loop_
_entity_poly.entity_id
_entity_poly.type
_entity_poly.pdbx_seq_one_letter_code
_entity_poly.pdbx_strand_id
1 'polypeptide(L)'
;AFSGLFAPTLTEEAKAGVIANINRRLGGQFEAMLSDKNAYWLGDDFTQPDAYASVIIGWGGVGLKLDLSAYPKALKLRERVLARPNVQKAFKEEGLN
;
A
#
# COMPACT_ATOMS: atom_id res chain seq x y z
N ALA A 1 9.65 3.17 -2.33
CA ALA A 1 10.11 1.87 -1.79
C ALA A 1 9.80 0.76 -2.78
N PHE A 2 8.53 0.64 -3.20
CA PHE A 2 8.08 -0.38 -4.16
C PHE A 2 8.61 -0.23 -5.59
N SER A 3 9.01 0.97 -6.03
CA SER A 3 9.55 1.21 -7.38
C SER A 3 10.72 0.31 -7.76
N GLY A 4 11.55 -0.10 -6.79
CA GLY A 4 12.67 -1.01 -7.05
C GLY A 4 12.25 -2.39 -7.56
N LEU A 5 11.02 -2.82 -7.28
CA LEU A 5 10.49 -4.09 -7.77
C LEU A 5 10.13 -4.07 -9.27
N PHE A 6 10.03 -2.87 -9.85
CA PHE A 6 9.69 -2.67 -11.25
C PHE A 6 10.92 -2.30 -12.11
N ALA A 7 12.12 -2.31 -11.51
CA ALA A 7 13.34 -2.05 -12.28
C ALA A 7 13.58 -3.22 -13.25
N PRO A 8 13.78 -2.95 -14.56
CA PRO A 8 13.96 -4.01 -15.57
C PRO A 8 15.27 -4.80 -15.37
N THR A 9 16.20 -4.25 -14.60
CA THR A 9 17.51 -4.83 -14.27
C THR A 9 17.57 -5.41 -12.87
N LEU A 10 16.42 -5.65 -12.21
CA LEU A 10 16.39 -6.18 -10.85
C LEU A 10 16.99 -7.60 -10.83
N THR A 11 18.12 -7.75 -10.15
CA THR A 11 18.70 -9.06 -9.84
C THR A 11 18.10 -9.62 -8.56
N GLU A 12 18.18 -10.94 -8.36
CA GLU A 12 17.69 -11.57 -7.13
C GLU A 12 18.49 -11.10 -5.90
N GLU A 13 19.77 -10.79 -6.04
CA GLU A 13 20.60 -10.23 -4.97
C GLU A 13 20.12 -8.82 -4.57
N ALA A 14 19.76 -7.98 -5.55
CA ALA A 14 19.26 -6.63 -5.31
C ALA A 14 17.85 -6.63 -4.71
N LYS A 15 17.03 -7.65 -5.04
CA LYS A 15 15.66 -7.80 -4.57
C LYS A 15 15.56 -7.86 -3.04
N ALA A 16 16.47 -8.53 -2.36
CA ALA A 16 16.51 -8.56 -0.90
C ALA A 16 16.63 -7.16 -0.29
N GLY A 17 17.46 -6.30 -0.88
CA GLY A 17 17.60 -4.90 -0.46
C GLY A 17 16.34 -4.07 -0.72
N VAL A 18 15.66 -4.32 -1.84
CA VAL A 18 14.36 -3.67 -2.14
C VAL A 18 13.30 -4.09 -1.12
N ILE A 19 13.19 -5.38 -0.81
CA ILE A 19 12.26 -5.89 0.21
C ILE A 19 12.58 -5.31 1.59
N ALA A 20 13.86 -5.27 2.00
CA ALA A 20 14.26 -4.66 3.26
C ALA A 20 13.84 -3.18 3.34
N ASN A 21 14.00 -2.42 2.25
CA ASN A 21 13.56 -1.03 2.19
C ASN A 21 12.02 -0.88 2.21
N ILE A 22 11.28 -1.81 1.61
CA ILE A 22 9.82 -1.89 1.72
C ILE A 22 9.41 -2.13 3.16
N ASN A 23 9.98 -3.13 3.82
CA ASN A 23 9.67 -3.46 5.22
C ASN A 23 9.95 -2.28 6.14
N ARG A 24 11.07 -1.58 5.92
CA ARG A 24 11.43 -0.38 6.69
C ARG A 24 10.44 0.79 6.46
N ARG A 25 9.96 0.99 5.24
CA ARG A 25 9.07 2.11 4.89
C ARG A 25 7.62 1.82 5.24
N LEU A 26 7.11 0.66 4.84
CA LEU A 26 5.73 0.25 5.11
C LEU A 26 5.56 -0.12 6.59
N GLY A 27 6.35 -1.06 7.09
CA GLY A 27 6.25 -1.52 8.48
C GLY A 27 6.87 -0.59 9.51
N GLY A 28 8.08 -0.10 9.24
CA GLY A 28 8.81 0.71 10.22
C GLY A 28 8.32 2.16 10.35
N GLN A 29 7.75 2.74 9.29
CA GLN A 29 7.38 4.16 9.25
C GLN A 29 5.89 4.37 9.03
N PHE A 30 5.35 3.89 7.91
CA PHE A 30 3.97 4.17 7.55
C PHE A 30 2.96 3.54 8.52
N GLU A 31 3.13 2.25 8.83
CA GLU A 31 2.34 1.57 9.84
C GLU A 31 2.41 2.29 11.20
N ALA A 32 3.58 2.79 11.60
CA ALA A 32 3.75 3.56 12.83
C ALA A 32 3.08 4.95 12.80
N MET A 33 2.97 5.58 11.62
CA MET A 33 2.28 6.87 11.44
C MET A 33 0.75 6.72 11.52
N LEU A 34 0.21 5.54 11.24
CA LEU A 34 -1.23 5.28 11.34
C LEU A 34 -1.65 5.12 12.80
N SER A 35 -2.75 5.77 13.16
CA SER A 35 -3.38 5.70 14.48
C SER A 35 -4.64 4.86 14.41
N ASP A 36 -4.83 3.92 15.34
CA ASP A 36 -6.08 3.16 15.46
C ASP A 36 -7.28 4.01 15.88
N LYS A 37 -7.03 5.24 16.35
CA LYS A 37 -8.08 6.20 16.71
C LYS A 37 -8.70 6.90 15.49
N ASN A 38 -8.01 6.87 14.35
CA ASN A 38 -8.43 7.57 13.15
C ASN A 38 -9.11 6.59 12.18
N ALA A 39 -10.17 7.04 11.49
CA ALA A 39 -10.80 6.22 10.45
C ALA A 39 -9.91 6.10 9.20
N TYR A 40 -9.20 7.17 8.86
CA TYR A 40 -8.27 7.30 7.74
C TYR A 40 -6.92 7.84 8.25
N TRP A 41 -5.94 8.05 7.37
CA TRP A 41 -4.58 8.43 7.79
C TRP A 41 -4.58 9.75 8.58
N LEU A 42 -5.21 10.79 8.04
CA LEU A 42 -5.15 12.14 8.62
C LEU A 42 -6.24 12.43 9.66
N GLY A 43 -7.11 11.48 9.97
CA GLY A 43 -8.22 11.67 10.91
C GLY A 43 -9.46 10.88 10.50
N ASP A 44 -10.64 11.46 10.69
CA ASP A 44 -11.91 10.79 10.42
C ASP A 44 -12.32 10.82 8.94
N ASP A 45 -11.79 11.78 8.18
CA ASP A 45 -12.15 12.00 6.78
C ASP A 45 -11.16 11.35 5.81
N PHE A 46 -11.71 10.85 4.70
CA PHE A 46 -10.92 10.38 3.58
C PHE A 46 -10.25 11.56 2.86
N THR A 47 -8.95 11.43 2.59
CA THR A 47 -8.12 12.44 1.94
C THR A 47 -7.27 11.84 0.82
N GLN A 48 -6.60 12.69 0.04
CA GLN A 48 -5.75 12.27 -1.06
C GLN A 48 -4.62 11.31 -0.64
N PRO A 49 -3.96 11.47 0.53
CA PRO A 49 -2.97 10.52 1.03
C PRO A 49 -3.48 9.08 1.19
N ASP A 50 -4.75 8.89 1.55
CA ASP A 50 -5.35 7.55 1.72
C ASP A 50 -5.44 6.82 0.38
N ALA A 51 -5.89 7.52 -0.67
CA ALA A 51 -5.90 7.00 -2.04
C ALA A 51 -4.49 6.59 -2.49
N TYR A 52 -3.53 7.49 -2.32
CA TYR A 52 -2.18 7.28 -2.81
C TYR A 52 -1.48 6.11 -2.07
N ALA A 53 -1.55 6.10 -0.74
CA ALA A 53 -1.01 5.00 0.05
C ALA A 53 -1.65 3.66 -0.32
N SER A 54 -2.97 3.64 -0.53
CA SER A 54 -3.68 2.43 -0.93
C SER A 54 -3.17 1.88 -2.25
N VAL A 55 -2.98 2.70 -3.29
CA VAL A 55 -2.41 2.26 -4.57
C VAL A 55 -1.03 1.62 -4.39
N ILE A 56 -0.14 2.27 -3.63
CA ILE A 56 1.22 1.78 -3.38
C ILE A 56 1.20 0.42 -2.67
N ILE A 57 0.34 0.24 -1.67
CA ILE A 57 0.17 -1.04 -0.96
C ILE A 57 -0.34 -2.13 -1.93
N GLY A 58 -1.20 -1.77 -2.88
CA GLY A 58 -1.72 -2.68 -3.90
C GLY A 58 -0.67 -3.29 -4.81
N TRP A 59 0.38 -2.53 -5.16
CA TRP A 59 1.50 -3.03 -5.94
C TRP A 59 2.22 -4.20 -5.26
N GLY A 60 2.37 -4.13 -3.93
CA GLY A 60 3.02 -5.18 -3.13
C GLY A 60 2.19 -6.46 -2.99
N GLY A 61 0.94 -6.30 -2.54
CA GLY A 61 0.08 -7.44 -2.20
C GLY A 61 -0.48 -8.18 -3.43
N VAL A 62 -1.07 -7.43 -4.37
CA VAL A 62 -1.75 -8.03 -5.54
C VAL A 62 -0.77 -8.27 -6.68
N GLY A 63 0.07 -7.27 -6.99
CA GLY A 63 0.98 -7.34 -8.14
C GLY A 63 2.16 -8.30 -7.93
N LEU A 64 2.67 -8.38 -6.70
CA LEU A 64 3.98 -9.00 -6.42
C LEU A 64 3.93 -10.07 -5.30
N LYS A 65 2.72 -10.37 -4.79
CA LYS A 65 2.47 -11.42 -3.79
C LYS A 65 3.34 -11.32 -2.53
N LEU A 66 3.67 -10.11 -2.11
CA LEU A 66 4.38 -9.89 -0.85
C LEU A 66 3.42 -10.14 0.33
N ASP A 67 3.92 -10.81 1.35
CA ASP A 67 3.21 -10.91 2.62
C ASP A 67 3.26 -9.56 3.35
N LEU A 68 2.10 -8.93 3.48
CA LEU A 68 1.92 -7.66 4.16
C LEU A 68 1.14 -7.82 5.49
N SER A 69 0.92 -9.05 5.95
CA SER A 69 0.14 -9.36 7.16
C SER A 69 0.70 -8.71 8.43
N ALA A 70 2.00 -8.41 8.44
CA ALA A 70 2.67 -7.68 9.52
C ALA A 70 2.26 -6.19 9.61
N TYR A 71 1.47 -5.65 8.67
CA TYR A 71 1.10 -4.24 8.57
C TYR A 71 -0.43 -4.04 8.63
N PRO A 72 -1.08 -4.43 9.75
CA PRO A 72 -2.53 -4.50 9.85
C PRO A 72 -3.24 -3.16 9.68
N LYS A 73 -2.68 -2.04 10.16
CA LYS A 73 -3.30 -0.71 10.01
C LYS A 73 -3.25 -0.25 8.56
N ALA A 74 -2.13 -0.47 7.88
CA ALA A 74 -2.00 -0.17 6.45
C ALA A 74 -2.97 -1.02 5.61
N LEU A 75 -3.13 -2.31 5.93
CA LEU A 75 -4.11 -3.18 5.27
C LEU A 75 -5.55 -2.72 5.52
N LYS A 76 -5.89 -2.39 6.76
CA LYS A 76 -7.22 -1.89 7.14
C LYS A 76 -7.54 -0.54 6.49
N LEU A 77 -6.56 0.34 6.36
CA LEU A 77 -6.71 1.59 5.60
C LEU A 77 -7.03 1.29 4.13
N ARG A 78 -6.25 0.41 3.49
CA ARG A 78 -6.48 0.02 2.08
C ARG A 78 -7.84 -0.61 1.88
N GLU A 79 -8.27 -1.48 2.79
CA GLU A 79 -9.60 -2.11 2.77
C GLU A 79 -10.71 -1.05 2.77
N ARG A 80 -10.65 -0.08 3.70
CA ARG A 80 -11.61 1.04 3.77
C ARG A 80 -11.61 1.89 2.50
N VAL A 81 -10.45 2.12 1.89
CA VAL A 81 -10.35 2.89 0.65
C VAL A 81 -10.94 2.12 -0.53
N LEU A 82 -10.61 0.83 -0.67
CA LEU A 82 -11.15 -0.01 -1.74
C LEU A 82 -12.67 -0.19 -1.63
N ALA A 83 -13.25 -0.18 -0.44
CA ALA A 83 -14.71 -0.27 -0.27
C ALA A 83 -15.48 0.97 -0.78
N ARG A 84 -14.82 2.07 -1.15
CA ARG A 84 -15.49 3.32 -1.57
C ARG A 84 -16.06 3.18 -2.99
N PRO A 85 -17.32 3.57 -3.26
CA PRO A 85 -17.94 3.44 -4.59
C PRO A 85 -17.16 4.13 -5.72
N ASN A 86 -16.64 5.33 -5.47
CA ASN A 86 -15.87 6.07 -6.48
C ASN A 86 -14.48 5.48 -6.71
N VAL A 87 -13.91 4.78 -5.72
CA VAL A 87 -12.65 4.04 -5.90
C VAL A 87 -12.91 2.80 -6.75
N GLN A 88 -13.97 2.05 -6.45
CA GLN A 88 -14.39 0.90 -7.29
C GLN A 88 -14.71 1.32 -8.72
N LYS A 89 -15.37 2.47 -8.92
CA LYS A 89 -15.59 3.05 -10.26
C LYS A 89 -14.28 3.31 -11.00
N ALA A 90 -13.31 3.95 -10.35
CA ALA A 90 -12.00 4.21 -10.96
C ALA A 90 -11.25 2.93 -11.32
N PHE A 91 -11.25 1.92 -10.44
CA PHE A 91 -10.67 0.60 -10.75
C PHE A 91 -11.32 -0.03 -11.98
N LYS A 92 -12.66 0.01 -12.08
CA LYS A 92 -13.39 -0.50 -13.25
C LYS A 92 -13.04 0.26 -14.53
N GLU A 93 -12.89 1.59 -14.47
CA GLU A 93 -12.49 2.42 -15.60
C GLU A 93 -11.08 2.10 -16.11
N GLU A 94 -10.19 1.64 -15.22
CA GLU A 94 -8.85 1.14 -15.55
C GLU A 94 -8.83 -0.37 -15.91
N GLY A 95 -9.99 -1.04 -15.93
CA GLY A 95 -10.08 -2.48 -16.22
C GLY A 95 -9.59 -3.39 -15.09
N LEU A 96 -9.54 -2.88 -13.85
CA LEU A 96 -9.12 -3.61 -12.65
C LEU A 96 -10.36 -4.11 -11.86
N ASN A 97 -10.18 -5.19 -11.11
CA ASN A 97 -11.19 -5.81 -10.24
C ASN A 97 -10.76 -5.92 -8.77
#